data_AF-A0A941TZM8-F1
#
_entry.id   AF-A0A941TZM8-F1
#
_cell.length_a   1.000
_cell.length_b   1.000
_cell.length_c   1.000
_cell.angle_alpha   90.00
_cell.angle_beta   90.00
_cell.angle_gamma   90.00
#
_symmetry.space_group_name_H-M   'P 1'
#
loop_
_entity.id
_entity.type
_entity.pdbx_description
1 polymer ?
#
loop_
_entity_poly.entity_id
_entity_poly.type
_entity_poly.pdbx_seq_one_letter_code
_entity_poly.pdbx_strand_id
1 'polypeptide(L)'
;SINPRATRAVRWLCARLSATVPHTIVCAAQASLRAHVQAGYDARRMVVIPNGFDVDAWQPDAAAGAAVRAQLGLSSDGPVVGCVGRFHAAKDYANFVAAAGRVAQRHPHCRFLMVGRGVDPANAALRGWIDATSHAKAFVLAGERNDVVACLNAMDVFVLASRSEGFPNVVGEAMATARPCVVTDVGDAAALVGDTGRVVPARDPQALAAAVCDLLELPADRRQSLGDAARERVAAEFSLARTAERFTVLQHAIVDGLRQARPSATAA
;
A
#
# COMPACT_ATOMS: atom_id res chain seq x y z
N SER A 1 24.05 3.03 6.97
CA SER A 1 23.58 3.45 5.63
C SER A 1 24.08 2.44 4.61
N ILE A 2 23.25 2.01 3.66
CA ILE A 2 23.65 1.03 2.62
C ILE A 2 24.53 1.75 1.59
N ASN A 3 25.72 1.23 1.29
CA ASN A 3 26.64 1.83 0.31
C ASN A 3 26.04 1.73 -1.12
N PRO A 4 25.71 2.86 -1.79
CA PRO A 4 25.03 2.85 -3.08
C PRO A 4 25.88 2.30 -4.24
N ARG A 5 27.21 2.22 -4.09
CA ARG A 5 28.08 1.54 -5.06
C ARG A 5 28.00 0.03 -4.89
N ALA A 6 27.99 -0.45 -3.64
CA ALA A 6 27.82 -1.86 -3.33
C ALA A 6 26.46 -2.38 -3.80
N THR A 7 25.36 -1.64 -3.56
CA THR A 7 24.03 -2.02 -4.06
C THR A 7 23.97 -2.14 -5.58
N ARG A 8 24.63 -1.22 -6.30
CA ARG A 8 24.71 -1.27 -7.77
C ARG A 8 25.52 -2.47 -8.25
N ALA A 9 26.65 -2.75 -7.62
CA ALA A 9 27.49 -3.90 -7.95
C ALA A 9 26.76 -5.23 -7.72
N VAL A 10 26.09 -5.38 -6.58
CA VAL A 10 25.27 -6.55 -6.27
C VAL A 10 24.14 -6.71 -7.29
N ARG A 11 23.39 -5.64 -7.58
CA ARG A 11 22.28 -5.70 -8.55
C ARG A 11 22.77 -6.07 -9.95
N TRP A 12 23.92 -5.54 -10.37
CA TRP A 12 24.55 -5.90 -11.65
C TRP A 12 24.96 -7.38 -11.70
N LEU A 13 25.58 -7.87 -10.62
CA LEU A 13 25.98 -9.28 -10.52
C LEU A 13 24.75 -10.21 -10.56
N CYS A 14 23.71 -9.89 -9.77
CA CYS A 14 22.47 -10.65 -9.78
C CYS A 14 21.80 -10.65 -11.17
N ALA A 15 21.82 -9.52 -11.89
CA ALA A 15 21.31 -9.46 -13.26
C ALA A 15 22.07 -10.42 -14.19
N ARG A 16 23.41 -10.41 -14.14
CA ARG A 16 24.26 -11.32 -14.95
C ARG A 16 24.03 -12.80 -14.63
N LEU A 17 23.76 -13.13 -13.37
CA LEU A 17 23.54 -14.50 -12.93
C LEU A 17 22.08 -14.96 -13.06
N SER A 18 21.15 -14.05 -13.31
CA SER A 18 19.71 -14.33 -13.31
C SER A 18 19.28 -15.39 -14.32
N ALA A 19 19.98 -15.51 -15.46
CA ALA A 19 19.65 -16.48 -16.50
C ALA A 19 20.07 -17.92 -16.16
N THR A 20 21.08 -18.10 -15.30
CA THR A 20 21.78 -19.38 -15.11
C THR A 20 21.71 -19.93 -13.69
N VAL A 21 21.68 -19.08 -12.67
CA VAL A 21 21.73 -19.51 -11.27
C VAL A 21 20.35 -19.85 -10.70
N PRO A 22 19.37 -18.93 -10.64
CA PRO A 22 18.05 -19.27 -10.14
C PRO A 22 17.27 -20.06 -11.20
N HIS A 23 16.52 -21.07 -10.75
CA HIS A 23 15.52 -21.71 -11.60
C HIS A 23 14.40 -20.72 -11.96
N THR A 24 13.86 -20.07 -10.92
CA THR A 24 12.77 -19.08 -10.99
C THR A 24 13.01 -17.97 -9.97
N ILE A 25 12.64 -16.74 -10.33
CA ILE A 25 12.70 -15.52 -9.52
C ILE A 25 11.27 -15.03 -9.33
N VAL A 26 10.81 -14.96 -8.08
CA VAL A 26 9.46 -14.47 -7.75
C VAL A 26 9.53 -13.00 -7.35
N CYS A 27 8.69 -12.18 -7.97
CA CYS A 27 8.50 -10.77 -7.62
C CYS A 27 7.12 -10.55 -6.99
N ALA A 28 7.05 -9.69 -5.97
CA ALA A 28 5.79 -9.33 -5.32
C ALA A 28 4.92 -8.34 -6.13
N ALA A 29 5.47 -7.76 -7.20
CA ALA A 29 4.78 -6.77 -8.03
C ALA A 29 5.28 -6.82 -9.47
N GLN A 30 4.40 -6.47 -10.41
CA GLN A 30 4.72 -6.21 -11.80
C GLN A 30 5.68 -5.04 -11.92
N ALA A 31 5.52 -3.98 -11.12
CA ALA A 31 6.46 -2.86 -11.08
C ALA A 31 7.87 -3.31 -10.69
N SER A 32 8.01 -4.21 -9.71
CA SER A 32 9.31 -4.77 -9.31
C SER A 32 9.92 -5.61 -10.44
N LEU A 33 9.11 -6.45 -11.11
CA LEU A 33 9.57 -7.22 -12.26
C LEU A 33 10.10 -6.30 -13.36
N ARG A 34 9.33 -5.28 -13.76
CA ARG A 34 9.76 -4.29 -14.78
C ARG A 34 11.07 -3.62 -14.40
N ALA A 35 11.20 -3.18 -13.15
CA ALA A 35 12.43 -2.54 -12.66
C ALA A 35 13.64 -3.48 -12.66
N HIS A 36 13.46 -4.77 -12.38
CA HIS A 36 14.53 -5.77 -12.47
C HIS A 36 14.92 -6.10 -13.90
N VAL A 37 13.94 -6.24 -14.81
CA VAL A 37 14.20 -6.43 -16.25
C VAL A 37 14.97 -5.25 -16.83
N GLN A 38 14.59 -4.01 -16.49
CA GLN A 38 15.34 -2.80 -16.88
C GLN A 38 16.77 -2.78 -16.33
N ALA A 39 17.04 -3.48 -15.22
CA ALA A 39 18.39 -3.63 -14.68
C ALA A 39 19.17 -4.83 -15.25
N GLY A 40 18.61 -5.54 -16.23
CA GLY A 40 19.26 -6.64 -16.94
C GLY A 40 18.94 -8.04 -16.43
N TYR A 41 17.91 -8.21 -15.60
CA TYR A 41 17.46 -9.53 -15.19
C TYR A 41 16.75 -10.24 -16.36
N ASP A 42 16.95 -11.55 -16.48
CA ASP A 42 16.30 -12.38 -17.49
C ASP A 42 14.82 -12.57 -17.17
N ALA A 43 13.95 -11.89 -17.91
CA ALA A 43 12.50 -11.94 -17.74
C ALA A 43 11.92 -13.37 -17.84
N ARG A 44 12.57 -14.27 -18.59
CA ARG A 44 12.10 -15.67 -18.76
C ARG A 44 12.20 -16.47 -17.46
N ARG A 45 13.00 -16.01 -16.51
CA ARG A 45 13.18 -16.61 -15.20
C ARG A 45 12.25 -16.01 -14.16
N MET A 46 11.45 -15.01 -14.52
CA MET A 46 10.71 -14.19 -13.56
C MET A 46 9.21 -14.45 -13.61
N VAL A 47 8.58 -14.50 -12.43
CA VAL A 47 7.13 -14.59 -12.27
C VAL A 47 6.68 -13.64 -11.18
N VAL A 48 5.45 -13.13 -11.28
CA VAL A 48 4.86 -12.29 -10.24
C VAL A 48 3.88 -13.10 -9.42
N ILE A 49 4.10 -13.12 -8.11
CA ILE A 49 3.14 -13.59 -7.12
C ILE A 49 2.98 -12.45 -6.12
N PRO A 50 1.82 -11.75 -6.11
CA PRO A 50 1.62 -10.61 -5.23
C PRO A 50 1.60 -11.04 -3.76
N ASN A 51 1.84 -10.10 -2.85
CA ASN A 51 1.72 -10.39 -1.42
C ASN A 51 0.27 -10.73 -1.06
N GLY A 52 0.12 -11.63 -0.08
CA GLY A 52 -1.18 -12.02 0.45
C GLY A 52 -1.55 -11.25 1.71
N PHE A 53 -2.84 -11.05 1.93
CA PHE A 53 -3.42 -10.39 3.10
C PHE A 53 -4.18 -11.37 3.98
N ASP A 54 -4.02 -11.22 5.29
CA ASP A 54 -4.78 -11.96 6.30
C ASP A 54 -6.15 -11.29 6.51
N VAL A 55 -7.09 -11.55 5.61
CA VAL A 55 -8.39 -10.84 5.61
C VAL A 55 -9.25 -11.10 6.85
N ASP A 56 -8.89 -12.11 7.66
CA ASP A 56 -9.54 -12.41 8.93
C ASP A 56 -8.94 -11.56 10.05
N ALA A 57 -7.60 -11.42 10.08
CA ALA A 57 -6.94 -10.52 11.04
C ALA A 57 -7.17 -9.02 10.73
N TRP A 58 -7.36 -8.67 9.45
CA TRP A 58 -7.54 -7.30 8.97
C TRP A 58 -9.01 -7.05 8.62
N GLN A 59 -9.92 -7.23 9.58
CA GLN A 59 -11.35 -7.09 9.36
C GLN A 59 -11.93 -5.75 9.83
N PRO A 60 -13.11 -5.35 9.33
CA PRO A 60 -13.85 -4.22 9.87
C PRO A 60 -14.17 -4.42 11.36
N ASP A 61 -13.86 -3.42 12.18
CA ASP A 61 -14.09 -3.39 13.62
C ASP A 61 -14.40 -1.95 14.07
N ALA A 62 -15.68 -1.63 14.12
CA ALA A 62 -16.15 -0.31 14.51
C ALA A 62 -15.80 0.05 15.96
N ALA A 63 -15.75 -0.94 16.87
CA ALA A 63 -15.45 -0.70 18.28
C ALA A 63 -13.97 -0.34 18.47
N ALA A 64 -13.06 -1.06 17.81
CA ALA A 64 -11.63 -0.74 17.82
C ALA A 64 -11.36 0.63 17.17
N GLY A 65 -12.02 0.93 16.05
CA GLY A 65 -11.93 2.25 15.40
C GLY A 65 -12.40 3.39 16.31
N ALA A 66 -13.55 3.21 16.99
CA ALA A 66 -14.07 4.19 17.95
C ALA A 66 -13.14 4.40 19.14
N ALA A 67 -12.52 3.33 19.66
CA ALA A 67 -11.55 3.42 20.75
C ALA A 67 -10.31 4.24 20.35
N VAL A 68 -9.78 4.03 19.14
CA VAL A 68 -8.66 4.83 18.61
C VAL A 68 -9.08 6.29 18.42
N ARG A 69 -10.29 6.55 17.90
CA ARG A 69 -10.79 7.93 17.77
C ARG A 69 -10.86 8.65 19.11
N ALA A 70 -11.42 8.00 20.13
CA ALA A 70 -11.49 8.54 21.48
C ALA A 70 -10.09 8.80 22.07
N GLN A 71 -9.17 7.83 21.95
CA GLN A 71 -7.80 7.96 22.46
C GLN A 71 -7.04 9.13 21.83
N LEU A 72 -7.26 9.37 20.53
CA LEU A 72 -6.53 10.38 19.76
C LEU A 72 -7.26 11.73 19.66
N GLY A 73 -8.41 11.88 20.31
CA GLY A 73 -9.21 13.12 20.25
C GLY A 73 -9.78 13.40 18.85
N LEU A 74 -9.98 12.35 18.03
CA LEU A 74 -10.67 12.46 16.75
C LEU A 74 -12.17 12.57 17.02
N SER A 75 -12.79 13.63 16.50
CA SER A 75 -14.23 13.86 16.66
C SER A 75 -15.04 12.70 16.07
N SER A 76 -16.14 12.34 16.74
CA SER A 76 -17.15 11.41 16.22
C SER A 76 -17.93 11.96 15.03
N ASP A 77 -17.96 13.29 14.88
CA ASP A 77 -18.92 13.98 14.01
C ASP A 77 -18.32 14.31 12.63
N GLY A 78 -17.01 14.15 12.47
CA GLY A 78 -16.27 14.48 11.26
C GLY A 78 -15.60 13.26 10.61
N PRO A 79 -15.40 13.29 9.28
CA PRO A 79 -14.70 12.21 8.60
C PRO A 79 -13.20 12.21 8.95
N VAL A 80 -12.64 11.02 9.13
CA VAL A 80 -11.21 10.80 9.34
C VAL A 80 -10.60 10.28 8.05
N VAL A 81 -9.76 11.09 7.42
CA VAL A 81 -8.91 10.67 6.29
C VAL A 81 -7.56 10.28 6.88
N GLY A 82 -6.98 9.15 6.47
CA GLY A 82 -5.72 8.74 7.07
C GLY A 82 -4.74 8.09 6.13
N CYS A 83 -3.49 8.04 6.60
CA CYS A 83 -2.39 7.38 5.92
C CYS A 83 -1.52 6.62 6.94
N VAL A 84 -0.93 5.53 6.49
CA VAL A 84 -0.09 4.67 7.33
C VAL A 84 1.24 4.40 6.60
N GLY A 85 2.35 4.63 7.28
CA GLY A 85 3.69 4.38 6.76
C GLY A 85 4.79 4.99 7.62
N ARG A 86 6.03 4.55 7.42
CA ARG A 86 7.19 5.23 8.01
C ARG A 86 7.47 6.55 7.30
N PHE A 87 7.99 7.53 8.01
CA PHE A 87 8.50 8.77 7.43
C PHE A 87 9.69 8.47 6.50
N HIS A 88 9.43 8.54 5.20
CA HIS A 88 10.41 8.22 4.17
C HIS A 88 10.06 8.96 2.87
N ALA A 89 11.07 9.36 2.09
CA ALA A 89 10.88 10.13 0.87
C ALA A 89 9.92 9.45 -0.14
N ALA A 90 9.92 8.12 -0.20
CA ALA A 90 9.02 7.36 -1.06
C ALA A 90 7.52 7.50 -0.70
N LYS A 91 7.19 7.72 0.58
CA LYS A 91 5.81 7.87 1.07
C LYS A 91 5.22 9.26 0.82
N ASP A 92 6.07 10.23 0.49
CA ASP A 92 5.68 11.57 0.06
C ASP A 92 4.66 12.27 0.97
N TYR A 93 4.99 12.36 2.26
CA TYR A 93 4.14 13.06 3.23
C TYR A 93 3.87 14.53 2.89
N ALA A 94 4.78 15.20 2.17
CA ALA A 94 4.54 16.55 1.68
C ALA A 94 3.32 16.61 0.74
N ASN A 95 3.19 15.62 -0.17
CA ASN A 95 2.04 15.48 -1.05
C ASN A 95 0.75 15.24 -0.25
N PHE A 96 0.78 14.31 0.71
CA PHE A 96 -0.37 14.05 1.59
C PHE A 96 -0.81 15.30 2.36
N VAL A 97 0.12 15.98 3.04
CA VAL A 97 -0.18 17.16 3.86
C VAL A 97 -0.72 18.31 3.02
N ALA A 98 -0.15 18.55 1.84
CA ALA A 98 -0.65 19.57 0.93
C ALA A 98 -2.07 19.26 0.42
N ALA A 99 -2.37 18.00 0.11
CA ALA A 99 -3.72 17.58 -0.25
C ALA A 99 -4.70 17.71 0.92
N ALA A 100 -4.30 17.24 2.11
CA ALA A 100 -5.09 17.34 3.33
C ALA A 100 -5.43 18.79 3.69
N GLY A 101 -4.50 19.74 3.55
CA GLY A 101 -4.79 21.17 3.74
C GLY A 101 -5.92 21.68 2.83
N ARG A 102 -5.93 21.25 1.57
CA ARG A 102 -7.01 21.60 0.60
C ARG A 102 -8.34 20.95 0.98
N VAL A 103 -8.32 19.70 1.43
CA VAL A 103 -9.52 19.00 1.92
C VAL A 103 -10.06 19.70 3.16
N ALA A 104 -9.21 20.13 4.10
CA ALA A 104 -9.62 20.81 5.32
C ALA A 104 -10.32 22.15 5.05
N GLN A 105 -9.90 22.85 4.00
CA GLN A 105 -10.54 24.09 3.55
C GLN A 105 -12.00 23.85 3.10
N ARG A 106 -12.27 22.74 2.41
CA ARG A 106 -13.61 22.37 1.93
C ARG A 106 -14.45 21.63 2.99
N HIS A 107 -13.78 20.88 3.87
CA HIS A 107 -14.39 20.07 4.93
C HIS A 107 -13.75 20.39 6.30
N PRO A 108 -14.17 21.49 6.99
CA PRO A 108 -13.54 21.95 8.23
C PRO A 108 -13.59 20.95 9.41
N HIS A 109 -14.56 20.04 9.37
CA HIS A 109 -14.72 18.97 10.37
C HIS A 109 -13.87 17.73 10.06
N CYS A 110 -13.24 17.66 8.89
CA CYS A 110 -12.36 16.54 8.54
C CYS A 110 -11.11 16.53 9.44
N ARG A 111 -10.64 15.33 9.79
CA ARG A 111 -9.41 15.10 10.54
C ARG A 111 -8.48 14.19 9.76
N PHE A 112 -7.17 14.42 9.90
CA PHE A 112 -6.13 13.72 9.16
C PHE A 112 -5.29 12.88 10.11
N LEU A 113 -5.53 11.56 10.14
CA LEU A 113 -4.80 10.62 10.97
C LEU A 113 -3.56 10.11 10.23
N MET A 114 -2.38 10.38 10.80
CA MET A 114 -1.10 9.98 10.21
C MET A 114 -0.38 9.02 11.16
N VAL A 115 -0.14 7.79 10.71
CA VAL A 115 0.42 6.71 11.55
C VAL A 115 1.72 6.18 10.96
N GLY A 116 2.73 6.00 11.81
CA GLY A 116 3.92 5.20 11.56
C GLY A 116 5.21 5.83 12.07
N ARG A 117 6.31 5.09 11.92
CA ARG A 117 7.63 5.47 12.47
C ARG A 117 8.11 6.82 11.95
N GLY A 118 8.44 7.74 12.85
CA GLY A 118 8.87 9.10 12.53
C GLY A 118 7.74 10.02 12.04
N VAL A 119 6.47 9.59 12.18
CA VAL A 119 5.26 10.36 11.86
C VAL A 119 4.64 10.88 13.16
N ASP A 120 5.45 11.60 13.92
CA ASP A 120 5.13 12.09 15.26
C ASP A 120 5.44 13.60 15.37
N PRO A 121 4.96 14.28 16.42
CA PRO A 121 5.17 15.71 16.59
C PRO A 121 6.63 16.16 16.70
N ALA A 122 7.60 15.28 16.94
CA ALA A 122 9.01 15.66 16.98
C ALA A 122 9.60 15.86 15.57
N ASN A 123 8.94 15.37 14.52
CA ASN A 123 9.40 15.53 13.14
C ASN A 123 9.20 16.97 12.63
N ALA A 124 10.29 17.73 12.57
CA ALA A 124 10.27 19.14 12.16
C ALA A 124 9.79 19.36 10.71
N ALA A 125 10.08 18.43 9.79
CA ALA A 125 9.64 18.55 8.40
C ALA A 125 8.12 18.40 8.28
N LEU A 126 7.53 17.41 8.96
CA LEU A 126 6.08 17.23 9.01
C LEU A 126 5.38 18.45 9.61
N ARG A 127 5.87 18.94 10.76
CA ARG A 127 5.33 20.15 11.40
C ARG A 127 5.36 21.34 10.45
N GLY A 128 6.50 21.60 9.80
CA GLY A 128 6.64 22.71 8.86
C GLY A 128 5.64 22.64 7.69
N TRP A 129 5.40 21.45 7.13
CA TRP A 129 4.39 21.28 6.08
C TRP A 129 2.96 21.45 6.61
N ILE A 130 2.67 20.94 7.80
CA ILE A 130 1.34 21.03 8.43
C ILE A 130 1.00 22.48 8.78
N ASP A 131 1.93 23.22 9.38
CA ASP A 131 1.75 24.62 9.76
C ASP A 131 1.47 25.48 8.52
N ALA A 132 2.13 25.19 7.40
CA ALA A 132 1.92 25.87 6.13
C ALA A 132 0.51 25.68 5.54
N THR A 133 -0.28 24.69 6.02
CA THR A 133 -1.65 24.50 5.57
C THR A 133 -2.65 25.49 6.18
N SER A 134 -2.27 26.21 7.24
CA SER A 134 -3.20 27.00 8.09
C SER A 134 -4.29 26.17 8.79
N HIS A 135 -4.23 24.83 8.71
CA HIS A 135 -5.20 23.89 9.28
C HIS A 135 -4.55 22.89 10.24
N ALA A 136 -3.46 23.27 10.91
CA ALA A 136 -2.65 22.38 11.75
C ALA A 136 -3.47 21.57 12.78
N LYS A 137 -4.52 22.16 13.36
CA LYS A 137 -5.41 21.50 14.32
C LYS A 137 -6.21 20.32 13.75
N ALA A 138 -6.30 20.19 12.42
CA ALA A 138 -6.97 19.07 11.78
C ALA A 138 -6.09 17.81 11.70
N PHE A 139 -4.78 17.93 11.91
CA PHE A 139 -3.82 16.83 11.77
C PHE A 139 -3.54 16.15 13.11
N VAL A 140 -3.51 14.82 13.09
CA VAL A 140 -3.16 13.98 14.23
C VAL A 140 -1.98 13.10 13.82
N LEU A 141 -0.81 13.41 14.39
CA LEU A 141 0.42 12.63 14.22
C LEU A 141 0.50 11.56 15.31
N ALA A 142 0.09 10.33 14.97
CA ALA A 142 -0.05 9.24 15.94
C ALA A 142 1.25 8.45 16.19
N GLY A 143 2.32 8.74 15.44
CA GLY A 143 3.59 8.04 15.57
C GLY A 143 3.53 6.56 15.21
N GLU A 144 4.54 5.80 15.62
CA GLU A 144 4.58 4.35 15.43
C GLU A 144 3.56 3.66 16.36
N ARG A 145 2.76 2.75 15.80
CA ARG A 145 1.70 2.05 16.52
C ARG A 145 1.73 0.56 16.22
N ASN A 146 1.34 -0.25 17.21
CA ASN A 146 1.26 -1.72 17.09
C ASN A 146 -0.15 -2.21 16.76
N ASP A 147 -1.16 -1.33 16.86
CA ASP A 147 -2.58 -1.57 16.61
C ASP A 147 -3.03 -0.94 15.28
N VAL A 148 -2.28 -1.19 14.21
CA VAL A 148 -2.52 -0.59 12.89
C VAL A 148 -3.92 -0.93 12.36
N VAL A 149 -4.41 -2.15 12.59
CA VAL A 149 -5.78 -2.56 12.21
C VAL A 149 -6.83 -1.65 12.85
N ALA A 150 -6.69 -1.32 14.13
CA ALA A 150 -7.60 -0.40 14.83
C ALA A 150 -7.48 1.03 14.28
N CYS A 151 -6.26 1.45 13.93
CA CYS A 151 -6.03 2.75 13.29
C CYS A 151 -6.69 2.86 11.92
N LEU A 152 -6.63 1.81 11.10
CA LEU A 152 -7.33 1.76 9.80
C LEU A 152 -8.85 1.82 9.99
N ASN A 153 -9.37 1.07 10.97
CA ASN A 153 -10.79 1.11 11.34
C ASN A 153 -11.25 2.47 11.88
N ALA A 154 -10.34 3.29 12.40
CA ALA A 154 -10.63 4.67 12.77
C ALA A 154 -10.79 5.61 11.56
N MET A 155 -10.42 5.20 10.35
CA MET A 155 -10.48 6.00 9.13
C MET A 155 -11.80 5.77 8.37
N ASP A 156 -12.29 6.82 7.70
CA ASP A 156 -13.37 6.76 6.72
C ASP A 156 -12.84 6.64 5.29
N VAL A 157 -11.65 7.19 5.02
CA VAL A 157 -10.95 7.12 3.73
C VAL A 157 -9.46 6.89 3.99
N PHE A 158 -8.90 5.87 3.35
CA PHE A 158 -7.46 5.63 3.38
C PHE A 158 -6.77 6.28 2.17
N VAL A 159 -5.59 6.87 2.39
CA VAL A 159 -4.82 7.55 1.35
C VAL A 159 -3.39 7.03 1.26
N LEU A 160 -2.99 6.60 0.06
CA LEU A 160 -1.60 6.33 -0.31
C LEU A 160 -1.07 7.45 -1.21
N ALA A 161 -0.35 8.41 -0.63
CA ALA A 161 0.20 9.57 -1.33
C ALA A 161 1.59 9.34 -1.98
N SER A 162 2.09 8.10 -1.91
CA SER A 162 3.46 7.71 -2.27
C SER A 162 3.92 8.18 -3.66
N ARG A 163 5.21 8.45 -3.80
CA ARG A 163 5.86 8.72 -5.11
C ARG A 163 6.53 7.49 -5.73
N SER A 164 6.62 6.39 -4.99
CA SER A 164 7.21 5.13 -5.45
C SER A 164 6.76 4.00 -4.54
N GLU A 165 6.33 2.90 -5.15
CA GLU A 165 6.00 1.64 -4.47
C GLU A 165 6.40 0.44 -5.37
N GLY A 166 6.54 -0.73 -4.75
CA GLY A 166 6.50 -2.01 -5.48
C GLY A 166 5.08 -2.55 -5.41
N PHE A 167 4.78 -3.26 -4.32
CA PHE A 167 3.44 -3.67 -3.94
C PHE A 167 3.04 -2.96 -2.62
N PRO A 168 2.01 -2.10 -2.61
CA PRO A 168 1.69 -1.30 -1.44
C PRO A 168 0.83 -2.11 -0.43
N ASN A 169 1.46 -2.91 0.43
CA ASN A 169 0.77 -3.75 1.43
C ASN A 169 -0.32 -2.99 2.21
N VAL A 170 0.01 -1.80 2.67
CA VAL A 170 -0.90 -0.98 3.49
C VAL A 170 -2.21 -0.61 2.79
N VAL A 171 -2.23 -0.59 1.46
CA VAL A 171 -3.48 -0.41 0.70
C VAL A 171 -4.34 -1.66 0.81
N GLY A 172 -3.77 -2.86 0.64
CA GLY A 172 -4.54 -4.09 0.79
C GLY A 172 -5.02 -4.33 2.22
N GLU A 173 -4.22 -3.92 3.22
CA GLU A 173 -4.62 -3.87 4.64
C GLU A 173 -5.82 -2.92 4.87
N ALA A 174 -5.81 -1.72 4.25
CA ALA A 174 -6.93 -0.78 4.30
C ALA A 174 -8.18 -1.32 3.59
N MET A 175 -8.01 -1.95 2.42
CA MET A 175 -9.10 -2.59 1.69
C MET A 175 -9.70 -3.75 2.49
N ALA A 176 -8.88 -4.58 3.16
CA ALA A 176 -9.36 -5.69 4.00
C ALA A 176 -10.23 -5.21 5.17
N THR A 177 -9.90 -4.03 5.74
CA THR A 177 -10.72 -3.35 6.76
C THR A 177 -11.90 -2.55 6.16
N ALA A 178 -12.26 -2.83 4.91
CA ALA A 178 -13.34 -2.18 4.16
C ALA A 178 -13.22 -0.64 4.10
N ARG A 179 -11.99 -0.11 3.97
CA ARG A 179 -11.77 1.32 3.78
C ARG A 179 -11.69 1.66 2.28
N PRO A 180 -12.52 2.59 1.77
CA PRO A 180 -12.33 3.09 0.43
C PRO A 180 -10.98 3.82 0.34
N CYS A 181 -10.25 3.56 -0.74
CA CYS A 181 -8.87 3.98 -0.89
C CYS A 181 -8.70 5.02 -2.00
N VAL A 182 -7.96 6.10 -1.73
CA VAL A 182 -7.37 6.97 -2.76
C VAL A 182 -5.88 6.66 -2.83
N VAL A 183 -5.41 6.27 -4.01
CA VAL A 183 -4.01 5.90 -4.22
C VAL A 183 -3.40 6.70 -5.35
N THR A 184 -2.10 6.96 -5.22
CA THR A 184 -1.27 7.45 -6.33
C THR A 184 -0.96 6.32 -7.30
N ASP A 185 -0.84 6.64 -8.60
CA ASP A 185 -0.51 5.68 -9.66
C ASP A 185 0.99 5.34 -9.65
N VAL A 186 1.38 4.58 -8.63
CA VAL A 186 2.75 4.13 -8.41
C VAL A 186 2.79 2.64 -8.09
N GLY A 187 3.84 1.96 -8.55
CA GLY A 187 3.98 0.53 -8.35
C GLY A 187 2.81 -0.23 -8.97
N ASP A 188 2.21 -1.11 -8.18
CA ASP A 188 1.00 -1.86 -8.54
C ASP A 188 -0.26 -1.32 -7.82
N ALA A 189 -0.22 -0.08 -7.28
CA ALA A 189 -1.34 0.48 -6.51
C ALA A 189 -2.66 0.51 -7.29
N ALA A 190 -2.64 0.96 -8.54
CA ALA A 190 -3.82 1.00 -9.41
C ALA A 190 -4.40 -0.41 -9.67
N ALA A 191 -3.54 -1.40 -9.92
CA ALA A 191 -3.97 -2.78 -10.14
C ALA A 191 -4.55 -3.43 -8.88
N LEU A 192 -4.00 -3.08 -7.70
CA LEU A 192 -4.49 -3.56 -6.42
C LEU A 192 -5.91 -3.04 -6.14
N VAL A 193 -6.13 -1.72 -6.26
CA VAL A 193 -7.44 -1.13 -5.97
C VAL A 193 -8.49 -1.36 -7.05
N GLY A 194 -8.10 -1.63 -8.30
CA GLY A 194 -9.04 -1.87 -9.40
C GLY A 194 -10.06 -0.72 -9.54
N ASP A 195 -11.33 -1.07 -9.66
CA ASP A 195 -12.48 -0.16 -9.72
C ASP A 195 -13.06 0.20 -8.34
N THR A 196 -12.56 -0.41 -7.26
CA THR A 196 -13.07 -0.21 -5.90
C THR A 196 -12.40 0.97 -5.17
N GLY A 197 -11.55 1.74 -5.85
CA GLY A 197 -10.82 2.87 -5.30
C GLY A 197 -10.79 4.09 -6.23
N ARG A 198 -9.94 5.05 -5.89
CA ARG A 198 -9.59 6.19 -6.75
C ARG A 198 -8.09 6.18 -7.01
N VAL A 199 -7.71 6.37 -8.26
CA VAL A 199 -6.30 6.42 -8.69
C VAL A 199 -6.01 7.82 -9.22
N VAL A 200 -4.93 8.43 -8.73
CA VAL A 200 -4.52 9.79 -9.13
C VAL A 200 -3.03 9.83 -9.48
N PRO A 201 -2.56 10.83 -10.25
CA PRO A 201 -1.13 10.99 -10.50
C PRO A 201 -0.30 11.16 -9.21
N ALA A 202 0.92 10.62 -9.21
CA ALA A 202 1.86 10.83 -8.12
C ALA A 202 2.32 12.29 -8.04
N ARG A 203 2.60 12.79 -6.83
CA ARG A 203 3.06 14.16 -6.57
C ARG A 203 2.10 15.26 -7.03
N ASP A 204 0.82 14.92 -7.16
CA ASP A 204 -0.25 15.89 -7.48
C ASP A 204 -1.18 16.05 -6.27
N PRO A 205 -0.93 17.02 -5.38
CA PRO A 205 -1.76 17.24 -4.21
C PRO A 205 -3.15 17.77 -4.57
N GLN A 206 -3.35 18.35 -5.75
CA GLN A 206 -4.65 18.83 -6.19
C GLN A 206 -5.54 17.67 -6.64
N ALA A 207 -5.01 16.77 -7.47
CA ALA A 207 -5.72 15.56 -7.88
C ALA A 207 -6.01 14.66 -6.67
N LEU A 208 -5.04 14.51 -5.76
CA LEU A 208 -5.21 13.73 -4.53
C LEU A 208 -6.32 14.32 -3.64
N ALA A 209 -6.35 15.64 -3.45
CA ALA A 209 -7.40 16.30 -2.68
C ALA A 209 -8.77 16.16 -3.34
N ALA A 210 -8.86 16.33 -4.67
CA ALA A 210 -10.12 16.17 -5.41
C ALA A 210 -10.70 14.76 -5.22
N ALA A 211 -9.89 13.72 -5.39
CA ALA A 211 -10.34 12.34 -5.20
C ALA A 211 -10.75 12.01 -3.76
N VAL A 212 -10.11 12.64 -2.76
CA VAL A 212 -10.55 12.53 -1.35
C VAL A 212 -11.89 13.21 -1.15
N CYS A 213 -12.06 14.45 -1.63
CA CYS A 213 -13.33 15.17 -1.56
C CYS A 213 -14.45 14.38 -2.24
N ASP A 214 -14.20 13.83 -3.43
CA ASP A 214 -15.18 13.01 -4.16
C ASP A 214 -15.70 11.84 -3.30
N LEU A 215 -14.82 11.16 -2.54
CA LEU A 215 -15.24 10.09 -1.63
C LEU A 215 -15.95 10.62 -0.38
N LEU A 216 -15.53 11.76 0.16
CA LEU A 216 -16.16 12.36 1.34
C LEU A 216 -17.57 12.89 1.04
N GLU A 217 -17.83 13.30 -0.21
CA GLU A 217 -19.10 13.83 -0.68
C GLU A 217 -20.09 12.75 -1.11
N LEU A 218 -19.64 11.50 -1.23
CA LEU A 218 -20.57 10.38 -1.40
C LEU A 218 -21.45 10.21 -0.15
N PRO A 219 -22.72 9.81 -0.36
CA PRO A 219 -23.55 9.29 0.73
C PRO A 219 -22.83 8.17 1.50
N ALA A 220 -23.04 8.11 2.82
CA ALA A 220 -22.30 7.21 3.70
C ALA A 220 -22.46 5.73 3.31
N ASP A 221 -23.65 5.32 2.88
CA ASP A 221 -23.96 3.99 2.36
C ASP A 221 -23.15 3.69 1.08
N ARG A 222 -23.08 4.64 0.14
CA ARG A 222 -22.31 4.49 -1.11
C ARG A 222 -20.81 4.42 -0.84
N ARG A 223 -20.30 5.21 0.12
CA ARG A 223 -18.90 5.14 0.55
C ARG A 223 -18.61 3.79 1.21
N GLN A 224 -19.50 3.28 2.05
CA GLN A 224 -19.38 1.97 2.67
C GLN A 224 -19.39 0.85 1.63
N SER A 225 -20.31 0.88 0.65
CA SER A 225 -20.35 -0.12 -0.43
C SER A 225 -19.05 -0.17 -1.25
N LEU A 226 -18.38 0.97 -1.47
CA LEU A 226 -17.06 0.98 -2.11
C LEU A 226 -15.99 0.30 -1.24
N GLY A 227 -16.02 0.52 0.08
CA GLY A 227 -15.16 -0.17 1.03
C GLY A 227 -15.40 -1.68 1.05
N ASP A 228 -16.67 -2.10 1.05
CA ASP A 228 -17.06 -3.51 1.04
C ASP A 228 -16.60 -4.20 -0.25
N ALA A 229 -16.80 -3.56 -1.42
CA ALA A 229 -16.30 -4.05 -2.70
C ALA A 229 -14.77 -4.19 -2.70
N ALA A 230 -14.05 -3.23 -2.10
CA ALA A 230 -12.60 -3.30 -1.96
C ALA A 230 -12.17 -4.49 -1.09
N ARG A 231 -12.88 -4.77 0.00
CA ARG A 231 -12.64 -5.94 0.86
C ARG A 231 -12.87 -7.24 0.10
N GLU A 232 -13.98 -7.35 -0.62
CA GLU A 232 -14.32 -8.52 -1.45
C GLU A 232 -13.23 -8.79 -2.48
N ARG A 233 -12.76 -7.75 -3.17
CA ARG A 233 -11.65 -7.83 -4.13
C ARG A 233 -10.37 -8.39 -3.49
N VAL A 234 -9.95 -7.85 -2.36
CA VAL A 234 -8.73 -8.33 -1.68
C VAL A 234 -8.88 -9.76 -1.19
N ALA A 235 -10.03 -10.14 -0.64
CA ALA A 235 -10.29 -11.52 -0.23
C ALA A 235 -10.24 -12.50 -1.42
N ALA A 236 -10.82 -12.11 -2.56
CA ALA A 236 -10.90 -12.93 -3.75
C ALA A 236 -9.56 -13.08 -4.49
N GLU A 237 -8.79 -11.99 -4.62
CA GLU A 237 -7.61 -11.95 -5.51
C GLU A 237 -6.26 -11.95 -4.78
N PHE A 238 -6.23 -11.49 -3.53
CA PHE A 238 -5.00 -11.18 -2.79
C PHE A 238 -4.99 -11.73 -1.36
N SER A 239 -5.87 -12.68 -1.00
CA SER A 239 -5.77 -13.34 0.32
C SER A 239 -4.48 -14.16 0.44
N LEU A 240 -4.04 -14.41 1.68
CA LEU A 240 -2.94 -15.33 1.96
C LEU A 240 -3.17 -16.71 1.35
N ALA A 241 -4.40 -17.23 1.43
CA ALA A 241 -4.77 -18.51 0.83
C ALA A 241 -4.55 -18.53 -0.70
N ARG A 242 -4.99 -17.48 -1.40
CA ARG A 242 -4.79 -17.35 -2.86
C ARG A 242 -3.33 -17.18 -3.25
N THR A 243 -2.58 -16.45 -2.44
CA THR A 243 -1.14 -16.30 -2.65
C THR A 243 -0.40 -17.62 -2.45
N ALA A 244 -0.74 -18.37 -1.40
CA ALA A 244 -0.19 -19.70 -1.13
C ALA A 244 -0.52 -20.68 -2.28
N GLU A 245 -1.75 -20.67 -2.78
CA GLU A 245 -2.16 -21.47 -3.94
C GLU A 245 -1.29 -21.20 -5.18
N ARG A 246 -1.03 -19.91 -5.49
CA ARG A 246 -0.12 -19.52 -6.59
C ARG A 246 1.30 -20.05 -6.40
N PHE A 247 1.82 -20.03 -5.16
CA PHE A 247 3.11 -20.62 -4.84
C PHE A 247 3.11 -22.15 -5.02
N THR A 248 2.07 -22.84 -4.56
CA THR A 248 1.93 -24.30 -4.72
C THR A 248 1.90 -24.70 -6.20
N VAL A 249 1.12 -23.98 -7.03
CA VAL A 249 1.08 -24.21 -8.48
C VAL A 249 2.46 -24.00 -9.11
N LEU A 250 3.17 -22.93 -8.72
CA LEU A 250 4.52 -22.67 -9.22
C LEU A 250 5.50 -23.79 -8.83
N GLN A 251 5.45 -24.25 -7.57
CA GLN A 251 6.31 -25.33 -7.09
C GLN A 251 6.09 -26.64 -7.85
N HIS A 252 4.83 -27.02 -8.08
CA HIS A 252 4.51 -28.21 -8.87
C HIS A 252 5.03 -28.08 -10.30
N ALA A 253 4.81 -26.94 -10.96
CA ALA A 253 5.31 -26.70 -12.32
C ALA A 253 6.84 -26.82 -12.41
N ILE A 254 7.57 -26.33 -11.40
CA ILE A 254 9.04 -26.45 -11.32
C ILE A 254 9.44 -27.93 -11.16
N VAL A 255 8.82 -28.65 -10.22
CA VAL A 255 9.16 -30.06 -9.95
C VAL A 255 8.89 -30.93 -11.18
N ASP A 256 7.77 -30.74 -11.85
CA ASP A 256 7.42 -31.51 -13.05
C ASP A 256 8.35 -31.21 -14.22
N GLY A 257 8.70 -29.93 -14.43
CA GLY A 257 9.70 -29.54 -15.43
C GLY A 257 11.08 -30.17 -15.17
N LEU A 258 11.51 -30.21 -13.90
CA LEU A 258 12.77 -30.86 -13.51
C LEU A 258 12.74 -32.39 -13.70
N ARG A 259 11.60 -33.04 -13.49
CA ARG A 259 11.43 -34.48 -13.74
C ARG A 259 11.53 -34.81 -15.22
N GLN A 260 10.90 -34.01 -16.08
CA GLN A 260 10.94 -34.19 -17.54
C GLN A 260 12.32 -33.90 -18.14
N ALA A 261 13.11 -33.02 -17.53
CA ALA A 261 14.46 -32.67 -17.98
C ALA A 261 15.55 -33.69 -17.56
N ARG A 262 15.24 -34.66 -16.68
CA ARG A 262 16.19 -35.73 -16.33
C ARG A 262 16.20 -36.76 -17.46
N PRO A 263 17.37 -37.07 -18.07
CA PRO A 263 17.46 -38.14 -19.05
C PRO A 263 17.02 -39.47 -18.41
N SER A 264 16.24 -40.27 -19.14
CA SER A 264 15.81 -41.60 -18.72
C SER A 264 17.03 -42.47 -18.41
N ALA A 265 17.33 -42.67 -17.13
CA ALA A 265 18.36 -43.60 -16.69
C ALA A 265 17.85 -45.04 -16.81
N THR A 266 17.65 -45.54 -18.05
CA THR A 266 17.52 -46.97 -18.36
C THR A 266 17.52 -47.19 -19.89
N ALA A 267 18.69 -47.53 -20.43
CA ALA A 267 18.85 -48.39 -21.60
C ALA A 267 20.30 -48.89 -21.66
N ALA A 268 20.64 -49.85 -20.79
CA ALA A 268 21.77 -50.75 -20.91
C ALA A 268 21.40 -52.07 -20.22
#